data_AF-A0A7C2KLU9-F1
#
_entry.id   AF-A0A7C2KLU9-F1
#
_cell.length_a   1.000
_cell.length_b   1.000
_cell.length_c   1.000
_cell.angle_alpha   90.00
_cell.angle_beta   90.00
_cell.angle_gamma   90.00
#
_symmetry.space_group_name_H-M   'P 1'
#
loop_
_entity.id
_entity.type
_entity.pdbx_description
1 polymer ?
#
loop_
_entity_poly.entity_id
_entity_poly.type
_entity_poly.pdbx_seq_one_letter_code
_entity_poly.pdbx_strand_id
1 'polypeptide(L)'
;MSWDWSLSTQANIDAGNAVPRPELRAGRYPIVLLTALTAGILFLIGFCFSETFGWIYGLFIVGFFLSHPLVEVLGKQAMLDVPAIFFSLVSVYCAWRGIHYRSGREAFIFGIGGGLFSGLAVSAKLNAGLVVISILTIGIINLYLRRTRNDILFILPNLILPALIFFVVNPQIWHDLLTGIRVMLEHSQIIAARRSSRPNEALWTINDALRAFQARVFGDYFHLALWITGCLLMKANLKQNYPFVVYGFIVMAGVIAWTPLNWDRFYLPAVPFYAIVLGYTLGSFFESLFVRMTQKHAIPMETSNPLPGSKD
;
A
#
# COMPACT_ATOMS: atom_id res chain seq x y z
N MET A 1 19.45 26.57 12.03
CA MET A 1 18.07 26.30 12.48
C MET A 1 18.03 24.90 13.02
N SER A 2 17.69 24.72 14.29
CA SER A 2 17.51 23.40 14.91
C SER A 2 16.16 23.41 15.59
N TRP A 3 15.24 22.56 15.10
CA TRP A 3 13.94 22.39 15.74
C TRP A 3 14.15 21.90 17.18
N ASP A 4 13.67 22.67 18.16
CA ASP A 4 13.76 22.29 19.57
C ASP A 4 12.54 21.45 19.94
N TRP A 5 12.77 20.15 20.11
CA TRP A 5 11.72 19.19 20.44
C TRP A 5 11.19 19.32 21.87
N SER A 6 11.78 20.18 22.71
CA SER A 6 11.27 20.52 24.04
C SER A 6 10.23 21.66 24.03
N LEU A 7 10.22 22.47 22.96
CA LEU A 7 9.29 23.58 22.79
C LEU A 7 8.02 23.14 22.02
N SER A 8 6.91 23.85 22.26
CA SER A 8 5.70 23.69 21.44
C SER A 8 5.98 24.09 19.98
N THR A 9 5.14 23.63 19.05
CA THR A 9 5.25 24.00 17.63
C THR A 9 5.22 25.52 17.43
N GLN A 10 4.32 26.21 18.14
CA GLN A 10 4.20 27.68 18.05
C GLN A 10 5.44 28.36 18.64
N ALA A 11 5.92 27.91 19.80
CA ALA A 11 7.13 28.45 20.41
C ALA A 11 8.37 28.24 19.52
N ASN A 12 8.45 27.14 18.77
CA ASN A 12 9.51 26.95 17.76
C ASN A 12 9.38 27.92 16.58
N ILE A 13 8.16 28.21 16.13
CA ILE A 13 7.93 29.20 15.07
C ILE A 13 8.33 30.59 15.55
N ASP A 14 7.90 30.98 16.75
CA ASP A 14 8.16 32.29 17.33
C ASP A 14 9.66 32.48 17.64
N ALA A 15 10.35 31.42 18.05
CA ALA A 15 11.80 31.39 18.26
C ALA A 15 12.63 31.37 16.96
N GLY A 16 11.99 31.34 15.78
CA GLY A 16 12.68 31.28 14.49
C GLY A 16 13.35 29.92 14.20
N ASN A 17 12.98 28.86 14.94
CA ASN A 17 13.46 27.49 14.69
C ASN A 17 12.73 26.82 13.52
N ALA A 18 11.61 27.38 13.08
CA ALA A 18 10.85 26.87 11.95
C ALA A 18 11.56 27.11 10.61
N VAL A 19 11.48 26.12 9.72
CA VAL A 19 11.93 26.26 8.34
C VAL A 19 11.16 27.39 7.66
N PRO A 20 11.81 28.27 6.89
CA PRO A 20 11.11 29.37 6.24
C PRO A 20 10.08 28.86 5.22
N ARG A 21 9.06 29.68 4.98
CA ARG A 21 7.87 29.29 4.21
C ARG A 21 8.18 28.87 2.76
N PRO A 22 9.09 29.52 2.01
CA PRO A 22 9.42 29.12 0.64
C PRO A 22 9.99 27.70 0.54
N GLU A 23 10.93 27.35 1.41
CA GLU A 23 11.58 26.04 1.45
C GLU A 23 10.58 24.96 1.86
N LEU A 24 9.72 25.27 2.83
CA LEU A 24 8.65 24.38 3.26
C LEU A 24 7.62 24.14 2.14
N ARG A 25 7.29 25.15 1.34
CA ARG A 25 6.43 24.98 0.16
C ARG A 25 7.10 24.12 -0.90
N ALA A 26 8.37 24.37 -1.20
CA ALA A 26 9.15 23.58 -2.17
C ALA A 26 9.20 22.09 -1.77
N GLY A 27 9.32 21.78 -0.47
CA GLY A 27 9.26 20.41 0.02
C GLY A 27 7.86 19.78 0.00
N ARG A 28 6.78 20.57 0.12
CA ARG A 28 5.39 20.05 0.16
C ARG A 28 4.80 19.78 -1.21
N TYR A 29 5.12 20.57 -2.24
CA TYR A 29 4.54 20.39 -3.59
C TYR A 29 4.78 18.99 -4.16
N PRO A 30 6.02 18.43 -4.15
CA PRO A 30 6.26 17.07 -4.63
C PRO A 30 5.49 16.02 -3.83
N ILE A 31 5.30 16.23 -2.52
CA ILE A 31 4.56 15.28 -1.69
C ILE A 31 3.08 15.29 -2.02
N VAL A 32 2.45 16.46 -2.18
CA VAL A 32 1.04 16.55 -2.59
C VAL A 32 0.84 15.90 -3.96
N LEU A 33 1.76 16.15 -4.90
CA LEU A 33 1.73 15.49 -6.21
C LEU A 33 1.84 13.97 -6.08
N LEU A 34 2.78 13.47 -5.26
CA LEU A 34 2.92 12.03 -5.02
C LEU A 34 1.71 11.43 -4.30
N THR A 35 1.05 12.16 -3.41
CA THR A 35 -0.22 11.73 -2.80
C THR A 35 -1.30 11.57 -3.88
N ALA A 36 -1.40 12.52 -4.82
CA ALA A 36 -2.34 12.42 -5.94
C ALA A 36 -2.00 11.24 -6.86
N LEU A 37 -0.71 11.02 -7.17
CA LEU A 37 -0.26 9.87 -7.96
C LEU A 37 -0.50 8.53 -7.22
N THR A 38 -0.39 8.54 -5.88
CA THR A 38 -0.72 7.39 -5.02
C THR A 38 -2.21 7.05 -5.14
N ALA A 39 -3.09 8.05 -5.10
CA ALA A 39 -4.52 7.84 -5.40
C ALA A 39 -4.72 7.32 -6.83
N GLY A 40 -3.99 7.83 -7.81
CA GLY A 40 -4.02 7.35 -9.19
C GLY A 40 -3.67 5.86 -9.33
N ILE A 41 -2.60 5.39 -8.69
CA ILE A 41 -2.25 3.95 -8.74
C ILE A 41 -3.26 3.09 -8.00
N LEU A 42 -3.83 3.58 -6.88
CA LEU A 42 -4.92 2.89 -6.17
C LEU A 42 -6.19 2.77 -7.03
N PHE A 43 -6.52 3.80 -7.80
CA PHE A 43 -7.61 3.76 -8.77
C PHE A 43 -7.37 2.67 -9.82
N LEU A 44 -6.15 2.58 -10.37
CA LEU A 44 -5.75 1.54 -11.33
C LEU A 44 -5.80 0.13 -10.72
N ILE A 45 -5.47 -0.03 -9.45
CA ILE A 45 -5.63 -1.30 -8.72
C ILE A 45 -7.11 -1.71 -8.66
N GLY A 46 -8.05 -0.75 -8.61
CA GLY A 46 -9.49 -1.04 -8.70
C GLY A 46 -9.87 -1.83 -9.97
N PHE A 47 -9.27 -1.48 -11.11
CA PHE A 47 -9.46 -2.20 -12.39
C PHE A 47 -8.89 -3.62 -12.39
N CYS A 48 -8.04 -3.96 -11.41
CA CYS A 48 -7.56 -5.32 -11.25
C CYS A 48 -8.61 -6.27 -10.66
N PHE A 49 -9.74 -5.77 -10.13
CA PHE A 49 -10.73 -6.58 -9.42
C PHE A 49 -11.94 -7.00 -10.26
N SER A 50 -12.31 -6.21 -11.26
CA SER A 50 -13.43 -6.52 -12.17
C SER A 50 -13.18 -5.87 -13.53
N GLU A 51 -13.41 -6.61 -14.61
CA GLU A 51 -13.25 -6.10 -15.98
C GLU A 51 -14.32 -5.04 -16.31
N THR A 52 -15.56 -5.28 -15.86
CA THR A 52 -16.71 -4.42 -16.15
C THR A 52 -16.86 -3.29 -15.13
N PHE A 53 -16.68 -3.60 -13.85
CA PHE A 53 -16.98 -2.68 -12.74
C PHE A 53 -15.73 -2.12 -12.06
N GLY A 54 -14.53 -2.38 -12.58
CA GLY A 54 -13.26 -1.99 -11.96
C GLY A 54 -13.13 -0.52 -11.56
N TRP A 55 -13.79 0.38 -12.30
CA TRP A 55 -13.84 1.81 -11.97
C TRP A 55 -14.58 2.09 -10.65
N ILE A 56 -15.63 1.31 -10.31
CA ILE A 56 -16.38 1.44 -9.04
C ILE A 56 -15.46 1.09 -7.88
N TYR A 57 -14.74 -0.03 -7.99
CA TYR A 57 -13.73 -0.44 -7.02
C TYR A 57 -12.70 0.68 -6.85
N GLY A 58 -12.14 1.19 -7.95
CA GLY A 58 -11.16 2.26 -7.93
C GLY A 58 -11.66 3.52 -7.21
N LEU A 59 -12.89 3.95 -7.48
CA LEU A 59 -13.50 5.13 -6.83
C LEU A 59 -13.60 4.94 -5.31
N PHE A 60 -14.08 3.78 -4.84
CA PHE A 60 -14.18 3.53 -3.40
C PHE A 60 -12.81 3.44 -2.73
N ILE A 61 -11.83 2.77 -3.36
CA ILE A 61 -10.46 2.68 -2.82
C ILE A 61 -9.87 4.09 -2.67
N VAL A 62 -9.97 4.93 -3.70
CA VAL A 62 -9.48 6.31 -3.64
C VAL A 62 -10.24 7.13 -2.59
N GLY A 63 -11.56 6.98 -2.52
CA GLY A 63 -12.40 7.63 -1.52
C GLY A 63 -11.92 7.33 -0.11
N PHE A 64 -11.80 6.05 0.25
CA PHE A 64 -11.32 5.62 1.57
C PHE A 64 -9.88 6.03 1.85
N PHE A 65 -9.00 6.03 0.84
CA PHE A 65 -7.61 6.46 1.01
C PHE A 65 -7.52 7.96 1.31
N LEU A 66 -8.14 8.81 0.48
CA LEU A 66 -8.06 10.26 0.62
C LEU A 66 -8.86 10.78 1.82
N SER A 67 -9.92 10.09 2.23
CA SER A 67 -10.70 10.44 3.42
C SER A 67 -10.08 9.92 4.72
N HIS A 68 -9.00 9.14 4.67
CA HIS A 68 -8.38 8.60 5.88
C HIS A 68 -7.66 9.72 6.66
N PRO A 69 -7.90 9.90 7.98
CA PRO A 69 -7.32 11.01 8.75
C PRO A 69 -5.78 11.10 8.65
N LEU A 70 -5.08 9.96 8.67
CA LEU A 70 -3.63 9.91 8.48
C LEU A 70 -3.19 10.48 7.12
N VAL A 71 -3.92 10.22 6.04
CA VAL A 71 -3.59 10.73 4.69
C VAL A 71 -3.92 12.21 4.58
N GLU A 72 -5.04 12.65 5.16
CA GLU A 72 -5.41 14.07 5.17
C GLU A 72 -4.36 14.94 5.86
N VAL A 73 -3.76 14.44 6.93
CA VAL A 73 -2.73 15.14 7.71
C VAL A 73 -1.34 14.98 7.08
N LEU A 74 -0.92 13.75 6.80
CA LEU A 74 0.47 13.44 6.41
C LEU A 74 0.69 13.56 4.90
N GLY A 75 -0.35 13.40 4.08
CA GLY A 75 -0.31 13.50 2.62
C GLY A 75 0.08 14.88 2.07
N LYS A 76 0.15 15.88 2.95
CA LYS A 76 0.56 17.27 2.65
C LYS A 76 1.80 17.73 3.42
N GLN A 77 2.40 16.86 4.23
CA GLN A 77 3.60 17.17 5.00
C GLN A 77 4.85 16.82 4.20
N ALA A 78 5.92 17.60 4.35
CA ALA A 78 7.20 17.34 3.68
C ALA A 78 7.92 16.14 4.33
N MET A 79 7.40 14.93 4.09
CA MET A 79 7.89 13.67 4.65
C MET A 79 8.03 12.60 3.57
N LEU A 80 9.00 11.69 3.74
CA LEU A 80 9.28 10.60 2.79
C LEU A 80 8.31 9.42 2.88
N ASP A 81 7.33 9.47 3.78
CA ASP A 81 6.33 8.43 3.99
C ASP A 81 5.46 8.19 2.73
N VAL A 82 4.98 9.26 2.09
CA VAL A 82 4.17 9.16 0.87
C VAL A 82 4.98 8.66 -0.34
N PRO A 83 6.19 9.17 -0.65
CA PRO A 83 7.04 8.60 -1.69
C PRO A 83 7.25 7.09 -1.52
N ALA A 84 7.53 6.65 -0.29
CA ALA A 84 7.71 5.23 0.01
C ALA A 84 6.44 4.40 -0.28
N ILE A 85 5.25 4.94 0.06
CA ILE A 85 3.96 4.31 -0.24
C ILE A 85 3.70 4.26 -1.75
N PHE A 86 3.91 5.37 -2.47
CA PHE A 86 3.72 5.45 -3.91
C PHE A 86 4.54 4.36 -4.62
N PHE A 87 5.84 4.32 -4.35
CA PHE A 87 6.73 3.33 -4.94
C PHE A 87 6.38 1.90 -4.52
N SER A 88 5.94 1.68 -3.28
CA SER A 88 5.47 0.37 -2.83
C SER A 88 4.25 -0.11 -3.63
N LEU A 89 3.28 0.76 -3.87
CA LEU A 89 2.09 0.41 -4.64
C LEU A 89 2.38 0.14 -6.11
N VAL A 90 3.26 0.93 -6.74
CA VAL A 90 3.70 0.65 -8.12
C VAL A 90 4.40 -0.71 -8.18
N SER A 91 5.26 -1.02 -7.21
CA SER A 91 5.94 -2.31 -7.11
C SER A 91 4.96 -3.48 -6.99
N VAL A 92 3.93 -3.35 -6.15
CA VAL A 92 2.90 -4.38 -5.96
C VAL A 92 2.00 -4.50 -7.18
N TYR A 93 1.68 -3.40 -7.86
CA TYR A 93 0.98 -3.43 -9.14
C TYR A 93 1.78 -4.20 -10.20
N CYS A 94 3.09 -3.97 -10.28
CA CYS A 94 3.99 -4.77 -11.13
C CYS A 94 3.97 -6.25 -10.74
N ALA A 95 3.98 -6.58 -9.45
CA ALA A 95 3.85 -7.97 -8.99
C ALA A 95 2.51 -8.61 -9.38
N TRP A 96 1.40 -7.86 -9.30
CA TRP A 96 0.09 -8.33 -9.77
C TRP A 96 0.07 -8.61 -11.28
N ARG A 97 0.64 -7.70 -12.08
CA ARG A 97 0.81 -7.90 -13.53
C ARG A 97 1.73 -9.08 -13.83
N GLY A 98 2.75 -9.28 -13.00
CA GLY A 98 3.67 -10.41 -13.02
C GLY A 98 3.03 -11.76 -12.70
N ILE A 99 1.73 -11.85 -12.40
CA ILE A 99 1.01 -13.13 -12.30
C ILE A 99 0.23 -13.44 -13.57
N HIS A 100 -0.03 -12.42 -14.35
CA HIS A 100 -0.81 -12.43 -15.57
C HIS A 100 0.08 -12.20 -16.80
N TYR A 101 1.39 -12.47 -16.69
CA TYR A 101 2.29 -12.39 -17.85
C TYR A 101 1.85 -13.37 -18.94
N ARG A 102 1.97 -12.93 -20.18
CA ARG A 102 1.71 -13.74 -21.37
C ARG A 102 3.01 -14.29 -21.98
N SER A 103 4.16 -13.75 -21.58
CA SER A 103 5.47 -14.14 -22.08
C SER A 103 6.58 -13.93 -21.04
N GLY A 104 7.73 -14.59 -21.24
CA GLY A 104 8.91 -14.39 -20.39
C GLY A 104 9.46 -12.96 -20.44
N ARG A 105 9.28 -12.25 -21.57
CA ARG A 105 9.63 -10.83 -21.69
C ARG A 105 8.78 -9.97 -20.76
N GLU A 106 7.46 -10.20 -20.73
CA GLU A 106 6.57 -9.47 -19.81
C GLU A 106 6.91 -9.75 -18.34
N ALA A 107 7.16 -11.02 -17.99
CA ALA A 107 7.57 -11.39 -16.64
C ALA A 107 8.86 -10.66 -16.20
N PHE A 108 9.85 -10.57 -17.09
CA PHE A 108 11.09 -9.84 -16.83
C PHE A 108 10.89 -8.33 -16.71
N ILE A 109 10.07 -7.72 -17.58
CA ILE A 109 9.76 -6.27 -17.53
C ILE A 109 9.05 -5.91 -16.20
N PHE A 110 8.03 -6.68 -15.82
CA PHE A 110 7.35 -6.46 -14.54
C PHE A 110 8.23 -6.80 -13.34
N GLY A 111 9.15 -7.76 -13.49
CA GLY A 111 10.20 -8.03 -12.51
C GLY A 111 11.11 -6.82 -12.31
N ILE A 112 11.60 -6.21 -13.40
CA ILE A 112 12.41 -4.99 -13.36
C ILE A 112 11.63 -3.85 -12.70
N GLY A 113 10.37 -3.64 -13.11
CA GLY A 113 9.52 -2.62 -12.51
C GLY A 113 9.35 -2.81 -11.01
N GLY A 114 9.02 -4.03 -10.56
CA GLY A 114 8.92 -4.36 -9.14
C GLY A 114 10.23 -4.11 -8.38
N GLY A 115 11.36 -4.57 -8.91
CA GLY A 115 12.67 -4.42 -8.27
C GLY A 115 13.13 -2.97 -8.19
N LEU A 116 12.92 -2.19 -9.26
CA LEU A 116 13.23 -0.76 -9.30
C LEU A 116 12.42 0.02 -8.27
N PHE A 117 11.10 -0.13 -8.29
CA PHE A 117 10.21 0.65 -7.43
C PHE A 117 10.30 0.24 -5.96
N SER A 118 10.45 -1.05 -5.65
CA SER A 118 10.72 -1.47 -4.27
C SER A 118 12.08 -0.98 -3.74
N GLY A 119 13.11 -0.91 -4.60
CA GLY A 119 14.39 -0.27 -4.30
C GLY A 119 14.27 1.22 -3.99
N LEU A 120 13.49 1.96 -4.78
CA LEU A 120 13.19 3.36 -4.52
C LEU A 120 12.38 3.55 -3.22
N ALA A 121 11.44 2.63 -2.93
CA ALA A 121 10.64 2.66 -1.71
C ALA A 121 11.53 2.53 -0.46
N VAL A 122 12.39 1.51 -0.39
CA VAL A 122 13.30 1.29 0.75
C VAL A 122 14.34 2.41 0.89
N SER A 123 14.76 3.00 -0.23
CA SER A 123 15.66 4.15 -0.25
C SER A 123 14.99 5.42 0.30
N ALA A 124 13.69 5.61 0.03
CA ALA A 124 12.92 6.70 0.61
C ALA A 124 12.68 6.49 2.12
N LYS A 125 12.41 5.26 2.55
CA LYS A 125 12.24 4.93 3.96
C LYS A 125 12.50 3.45 4.23
N LEU A 126 13.37 3.15 5.20
CA LEU A 126 13.79 1.78 5.50
C LEU A 126 12.65 0.81 5.85
N ASN A 127 11.60 1.28 6.52
CA ASN A 127 10.45 0.44 6.85
C ASN A 127 9.64 0.02 5.60
N ALA A 128 9.85 0.67 4.45
CA ALA A 128 9.31 0.22 3.17
C ALA A 128 10.03 -1.03 2.64
N GLY A 129 11.10 -1.51 3.28
CA GLY A 129 11.68 -2.84 3.00
C GLY A 129 10.65 -3.99 3.11
N LEU A 130 9.54 -3.78 3.82
CA LEU A 130 8.38 -4.67 3.83
C LEU A 130 7.82 -4.95 2.43
N VAL A 131 7.91 -4.01 1.48
CA VAL A 131 7.47 -4.26 0.10
C VAL A 131 8.42 -5.20 -0.65
N VAL A 132 9.72 -5.14 -0.37
CA VAL A 132 10.71 -6.08 -0.93
C VAL A 132 10.42 -7.50 -0.43
N ILE A 133 10.13 -7.65 0.87
CA ILE A 133 9.71 -8.93 1.44
C ILE A 133 8.43 -9.41 0.77
N SER A 134 7.47 -8.51 0.53
CA SER A 134 6.18 -8.83 -0.09
C SER A 134 6.33 -9.35 -1.52
N ILE A 135 7.06 -8.65 -2.39
CA ILE A 135 7.23 -9.05 -3.79
C ILE A 135 8.06 -10.33 -3.93
N LEU A 136 9.07 -10.53 -3.07
CA LEU A 136 9.82 -11.78 -3.03
C LEU A 136 8.93 -12.93 -2.59
N THR A 137 8.09 -12.72 -1.57
CA THR A 137 7.12 -13.73 -1.11
C THR A 137 6.14 -14.09 -2.23
N ILE A 138 5.60 -13.10 -2.95
CA ILE A 138 4.72 -13.32 -4.11
C ILE A 138 5.46 -14.12 -5.20
N GLY A 139 6.71 -13.75 -5.52
CA GLY A 139 7.55 -14.47 -6.48
C GLY A 139 7.82 -15.93 -6.08
N ILE A 140 8.12 -16.18 -4.79
CA ILE A 140 8.36 -17.52 -4.24
C ILE A 140 7.08 -18.36 -4.31
N ILE A 141 5.93 -17.79 -3.94
CA ILE A 141 4.63 -18.47 -4.06
C ILE A 141 4.38 -18.89 -5.51
N ASN A 142 4.58 -17.98 -6.47
CA ASN A 142 4.41 -18.28 -7.89
C ASN A 142 5.36 -19.38 -8.37
N LEU A 143 6.65 -19.27 -8.03
CA LEU A 143 7.65 -20.25 -8.40
C LEU A 143 7.33 -21.63 -7.79
N TYR A 144 6.86 -21.68 -6.55
CA TYR A 144 6.46 -22.92 -5.89
C TYR A 144 5.26 -23.59 -6.57
N LEU A 145 4.22 -22.80 -6.91
CA LEU A 145 2.97 -23.30 -7.46
C LEU A 145 3.04 -23.64 -8.96
N ARG A 146 3.79 -22.87 -9.75
CA ARG A 146 3.81 -22.96 -11.21
C ARG A 146 5.11 -23.53 -11.77
N ARG A 147 6.23 -23.29 -11.09
CA ARG A 147 7.59 -23.78 -11.46
C ARG A 147 7.99 -23.44 -12.90
N THR A 148 7.63 -22.26 -13.41
CA THR A 148 7.94 -21.88 -14.80
C THR A 148 9.18 -21.00 -14.89
N ARG A 149 9.83 -21.00 -16.07
CA ARG A 149 10.95 -20.07 -16.36
C ARG A 149 10.53 -18.60 -16.18
N ASN A 150 9.27 -18.27 -16.45
CA ASN A 150 8.76 -16.91 -16.32
C ASN A 150 8.75 -16.45 -14.86
N ASP A 151 8.46 -17.34 -13.90
CA ASP A 151 8.54 -17.04 -12.46
C ASP A 151 9.97 -16.69 -12.04
N ILE A 152 10.96 -17.41 -12.58
CA ILE A 152 12.39 -17.12 -12.36
C ILE A 152 12.77 -15.76 -12.96
N LEU A 153 12.31 -15.48 -14.18
CA LEU A 153 12.57 -14.18 -14.83
C LEU A 153 11.89 -13.02 -14.11
N PHE A 154 10.76 -13.26 -13.42
CA PHE A 154 10.13 -12.27 -12.56
C PHE A 154 10.89 -12.06 -11.26
N ILE A 155 11.31 -13.13 -10.56
CA ILE A 155 11.92 -13.01 -9.24
C ILE A 155 13.36 -12.47 -9.28
N LEU A 156 14.14 -12.80 -10.32
CA LEU A 156 15.56 -12.46 -10.39
C LEU A 156 15.82 -10.93 -10.31
N PRO A 157 15.12 -10.06 -11.07
CA PRO A 157 15.28 -8.62 -10.90
C PRO A 157 14.84 -8.12 -9.53
N ASN A 158 13.79 -8.70 -8.94
CA ASN A 158 13.30 -8.33 -7.61
C ASN A 158 14.28 -8.72 -6.47
N LEU A 159 15.18 -9.67 -6.71
CA LEU A 159 16.24 -10.01 -5.76
C LEU A 159 17.42 -9.03 -5.82
N ILE A 160 17.78 -8.59 -7.04
CA ILE A 160 19.02 -7.85 -7.28
C ILE A 160 18.79 -6.33 -7.26
N LEU A 161 17.77 -5.86 -7.99
CA LEU A 161 17.57 -4.42 -8.20
C LEU A 161 17.29 -3.63 -6.92
N PRO A 162 16.51 -4.12 -5.93
CA PRO A 162 16.26 -3.32 -4.74
C PRO A 162 17.55 -2.98 -4.00
N ALA A 163 18.47 -3.95 -3.88
CA ALA A 163 19.79 -3.73 -3.29
C ALA A 163 20.63 -2.76 -4.13
N LEU A 164 20.69 -2.95 -5.45
CA LEU A 164 21.45 -2.05 -6.35
C LEU A 164 20.93 -0.61 -6.29
N ILE A 165 19.62 -0.40 -6.36
CA ILE A 165 19.01 0.94 -6.27
C ILE A 165 19.28 1.55 -4.90
N PHE A 166 19.17 0.78 -3.83
CA PHE A 166 19.53 1.26 -2.49
C PHE A 166 21.00 1.71 -2.42
N PHE A 167 21.94 0.94 -2.99
CA PHE A 167 23.35 1.33 -3.07
C PHE A 167 23.58 2.61 -3.86
N VAL A 168 22.94 2.74 -5.02
CA VAL A 168 23.13 3.87 -5.91
C VAL A 168 22.51 5.15 -5.33
N VAL A 169 21.33 5.06 -4.71
CA VAL A 169 20.56 6.24 -4.31
C VAL A 169 20.87 6.71 -2.88
N ASN A 170 21.37 5.84 -2.01
CA ASN A 170 21.57 6.18 -0.60
C ASN A 170 22.97 6.78 -0.35
N PRO A 171 23.09 8.10 -0.10
CA PRO A 171 24.39 8.74 0.08
C PRO A 171 25.13 8.29 1.34
N GLN A 172 24.42 7.76 2.34
CA GLN A 172 25.00 7.34 3.62
C GLN A 172 26.03 6.20 3.45
N ILE A 173 25.95 5.45 2.34
CA ILE A 173 26.78 4.26 2.08
C ILE A 173 27.76 4.45 0.91
N TRP A 174 27.81 5.62 0.27
CA TRP A 174 28.68 5.88 -0.89
C TRP A 174 30.17 5.89 -0.54
N HIS A 175 30.52 6.38 0.64
CA HIS A 175 31.92 6.48 1.06
C HIS A 175 32.41 5.20 1.75
N ASP A 176 31.61 4.65 2.66
CA ASP A 176 31.90 3.41 3.37
C ASP A 176 30.58 2.67 3.64
N LEU A 177 30.44 1.51 3.01
CA LEU A 177 29.27 0.66 3.12
C LEU A 177 28.99 0.21 4.56
N LEU A 178 29.99 -0.31 5.26
CA LEU A 178 29.81 -0.92 6.57
C LEU A 178 29.52 0.16 7.61
N THR A 179 30.26 1.26 7.56
CA THR A 179 30.06 2.39 8.46
C THR A 179 28.68 3.03 8.21
N GLY A 180 28.28 3.21 6.95
CA GLY A 180 26.98 3.75 6.61
C GLY A 180 25.82 2.89 7.12
N ILE A 181 25.88 1.57 6.90
CA ILE A 181 24.88 0.62 7.44
C ILE A 181 24.83 0.69 8.97
N ARG A 182 26.00 0.69 9.63
CA ARG A 182 26.07 0.77 11.09
C ARG A 182 25.39 2.03 11.63
N VAL A 183 25.65 3.19 11.04
CA VAL A 183 25.02 4.47 11.43
C VAL A 183 23.50 4.42 11.26
N MET A 184 23.01 3.79 10.19
CA MET A 184 21.57 3.63 9.95
C MET A 184 20.91 2.72 11.00
N LEU A 185 21.58 1.64 11.40
CA LEU A 185 21.12 0.75 12.47
C LEU A 185 21.14 1.45 13.84
N GLU A 186 22.20 2.20 14.14
CA GLU A 186 22.29 3.00 15.37
C GLU A 186 21.17 4.05 15.44
N HIS A 187 20.84 4.71 14.32
CA HIS A 187 19.69 5.63 14.25
C HIS A 187 18.35 4.95 14.56
N SER A 188 18.17 3.69 14.14
CA SER A 188 16.97 2.91 14.51
C SER A 188 16.90 2.69 16.02
N GLN A 189 18.04 2.39 16.66
CA GLN A 189 18.13 2.22 18.11
C GLN A 189 17.86 3.53 18.86
N ILE A 190 18.29 4.69 18.33
CA ILE A 190 17.96 6.00 18.92
C ILE A 190 16.45 6.23 18.94
N ILE A 191 15.73 5.86 17.88
CA ILE A 191 14.26 5.96 17.85
C ILE A 191 13.64 5.02 18.89
N ALA A 192 14.15 3.79 19.02
CA ALA A 192 13.69 2.86 20.05
C ALA A 192 13.99 3.39 21.46
N ALA A 193 15.13 4.05 21.67
CA ALA A 193 15.51 4.66 22.93
C ALA A 193 14.59 5.84 23.32
N ARG A 194 13.88 6.48 22.37
CA ARG A 194 12.86 7.49 22.70
C ARG A 194 11.67 6.93 23.49
N ARG A 195 11.50 5.60 23.57
CA ARG A 195 10.49 4.98 24.44
C ARG A 195 10.69 5.35 25.91
N SER A 196 11.94 5.44 26.38
CA SER A 196 12.23 5.79 27.78
C SER A 196 11.99 7.29 28.05
N SER A 197 12.21 8.15 27.07
CA SER A 197 11.96 9.59 27.20
C SER A 197 10.50 10.00 26.93
N ARG A 198 9.69 9.11 26.36
CA ARG A 198 8.25 9.32 26.12
C ARG A 198 7.41 8.12 26.55
N PRO A 199 7.34 7.82 27.85
CA PRO A 199 6.68 6.62 28.36
C PRO A 199 5.17 6.57 28.01
N ASN A 200 4.51 7.73 27.93
CA ASN A 200 3.08 7.82 27.60
C ASN A 200 2.76 7.53 26.12
N GLU A 201 3.75 7.62 25.24
CA GLU A 201 3.60 7.34 23.80
C GLU A 201 4.20 5.99 23.41
N ALA A 202 4.91 5.32 24.34
CA ALA A 202 5.63 4.09 24.09
C ALA A 202 4.70 2.87 24.02
N LEU A 203 4.94 2.03 23.02
CA LEU A 203 4.25 0.75 22.85
C LEU A 203 5.18 -0.35 23.37
N TRP A 204 4.86 -0.89 24.55
CA TRP A 204 5.69 -1.86 25.26
C TRP A 204 5.33 -3.29 24.89
N THR A 205 4.05 -3.56 24.64
CA THR A 205 3.53 -4.89 24.33
C THR A 205 2.90 -4.95 22.95
N ILE A 206 2.75 -6.17 22.42
CA ILE A 206 2.00 -6.41 21.18
C ILE A 206 0.53 -6.00 21.32
N ASN A 207 -0.04 -6.10 22.52
CA ASN A 207 -1.42 -5.66 22.78
C ASN A 207 -1.56 -4.14 22.69
N ASP A 208 -0.57 -3.38 23.17
CA ASP A 208 -0.54 -1.92 23.02
C ASP A 208 -0.46 -1.56 21.53
N ALA A 209 0.42 -2.24 20.79
CA ALA A 209 0.58 -2.04 19.35
C ALA A 209 -0.71 -2.38 18.58
N LEU A 210 -1.40 -3.47 18.92
CA LEU A 210 -2.67 -3.86 18.29
C LEU A 210 -3.78 -2.85 18.59
N ARG A 211 -3.90 -2.37 19.83
CA ARG A 211 -4.89 -1.35 20.20
C ARG A 211 -4.61 -0.03 19.51
N ALA A 212 -3.34 0.39 19.48
CA ALA A 212 -2.94 1.61 18.79
C ALA A 212 -3.16 1.49 17.27
N PHE A 213 -2.80 0.36 16.67
CA PHE A 213 -3.08 0.08 15.26
C PHE A 213 -4.57 0.12 14.96
N GLN A 214 -5.40 -0.52 15.80
CA GLN A 214 -6.85 -0.51 15.66
C GLN A 214 -7.40 0.92 15.68
N ALA A 215 -7.01 1.72 16.67
CA ALA A 215 -7.46 3.10 16.80
C ALA A 215 -6.96 4.01 15.67
N ARG A 216 -5.74 3.77 15.13
CA ARG A 216 -5.12 4.66 14.13
C ARG A 216 -5.46 4.32 12.69
N VAL A 217 -5.68 3.04 12.37
CA VAL A 217 -5.94 2.57 11.00
C VAL A 217 -7.42 2.32 10.76
N PHE A 218 -8.14 1.75 11.72
CA PHE A 218 -9.58 1.49 11.56
C PHE A 218 -10.44 2.59 12.20
N GLY A 219 -9.95 3.20 13.29
CA GLY A 219 -10.70 4.21 14.04
C GLY A 219 -11.80 3.59 14.91
N ASP A 220 -12.78 2.95 14.27
CA ASP A 220 -13.91 2.31 14.91
C ASP A 220 -14.06 0.83 14.52
N TYR A 221 -14.95 0.12 15.22
CA TYR A 221 -15.23 -1.29 14.98
C TYR A 221 -16.06 -1.54 13.70
N PHE A 222 -16.75 -0.54 13.18
CA PHE A 222 -17.52 -0.66 11.95
C PHE A 222 -16.58 -0.81 10.74
N HIS A 223 -15.58 0.06 10.63
CA HIS A 223 -14.54 -0.05 9.60
C HIS A 223 -13.73 -1.34 9.73
N LEU A 224 -13.44 -1.79 10.96
CA LEU A 224 -12.81 -3.10 11.18
C LEU A 224 -13.68 -4.25 10.67
N ALA A 225 -14.99 -4.24 10.97
CA ALA A 225 -15.91 -5.28 10.50
C ALA A 225 -16.06 -5.28 8.96
N LEU A 226 -16.12 -4.10 8.34
CA LEU A 226 -16.12 -3.97 6.88
C LEU A 226 -14.81 -4.47 6.25
N TRP A 227 -13.69 -4.23 6.90
CA TRP A 227 -12.39 -4.70 6.45
C TRP A 227 -12.28 -6.23 6.54
N ILE A 228 -12.70 -6.83 7.66
CA ILE A 228 -12.78 -8.29 7.81
C ILE A 228 -13.67 -8.90 6.72
N THR A 229 -14.83 -8.30 6.47
CA THR A 229 -15.74 -8.72 5.40
C THR A 229 -15.06 -8.66 4.03
N GLY A 230 -14.32 -7.58 3.76
CA GLY A 230 -13.54 -7.43 2.53
C GLY A 230 -12.47 -8.50 2.38
N CYS A 231 -11.73 -8.84 3.43
CA CYS A 231 -10.77 -9.94 3.41
C CYS A 231 -11.44 -11.29 3.09
N LEU A 232 -12.62 -11.55 3.66
CA LEU A 232 -13.39 -12.77 3.36
C LEU A 232 -13.86 -12.80 1.90
N LEU A 233 -14.31 -11.67 1.35
CA LEU A 233 -14.69 -11.56 -0.06
C LEU A 233 -13.48 -11.72 -0.99
N MET A 234 -12.35 -11.09 -0.68
CA MET A 234 -11.11 -11.22 -1.45
C MET A 234 -10.61 -12.67 -1.47
N LYS A 235 -10.83 -13.44 -0.40
CA LYS A 235 -10.52 -14.88 -0.32
C LYS A 235 -11.32 -15.69 -1.36
N ALA A 236 -12.57 -15.32 -1.66
CA ALA A 236 -13.35 -16.00 -2.69
C ALA A 236 -12.70 -15.91 -4.07
N ASN A 237 -11.99 -14.80 -4.34
CA ASN A 237 -11.25 -14.53 -5.57
C ASN A 237 -9.72 -14.51 -5.34
N LEU A 238 -9.23 -15.37 -4.44
CA LEU A 238 -7.84 -15.30 -3.98
C LEU A 238 -6.81 -15.42 -5.11
N LYS A 239 -7.07 -16.23 -6.14
CA LYS A 239 -6.13 -16.41 -7.27
C LYS A 239 -5.76 -15.09 -7.96
N GLN A 240 -6.70 -14.15 -8.05
CA GLN A 240 -6.52 -12.83 -8.64
C GLN A 240 -6.00 -11.81 -7.62
N ASN A 241 -6.42 -11.96 -6.36
CA ASN A 241 -6.25 -10.94 -5.32
C ASN A 241 -5.04 -11.16 -4.40
N TYR A 242 -4.47 -12.37 -4.38
CA TYR A 242 -3.46 -12.72 -3.39
C TYR A 242 -2.22 -11.80 -3.36
N PRO A 243 -1.77 -11.11 -4.43
CA PRO A 243 -0.61 -10.22 -4.35
C PRO A 243 -0.86 -9.04 -3.43
N PHE A 244 -2.05 -8.44 -3.56
CA PHE A 244 -2.48 -7.34 -2.69
C PHE A 244 -2.69 -7.82 -1.26
N VAL A 245 -3.21 -9.03 -1.09
CA VAL A 245 -3.39 -9.67 0.23
C VAL A 245 -2.03 -9.92 0.90
N VAL A 246 -1.07 -10.55 0.21
CA VAL A 246 0.27 -10.82 0.73
C VAL A 246 0.98 -9.53 1.10
N TYR A 247 1.01 -8.55 0.19
CA TYR A 247 1.55 -7.22 0.48
C TYR A 247 0.90 -6.59 1.71
N GLY A 248 -0.43 -6.57 1.72
CA GLY A 248 -1.21 -5.95 2.77
C GLY A 248 -0.94 -6.54 4.15
N PHE A 249 -0.97 -7.86 4.27
CA PHE A 249 -0.72 -8.55 5.54
C PHE A 249 0.73 -8.39 6.00
N ILE A 250 1.72 -8.46 5.10
CA ILE A 250 3.13 -8.24 5.46
C ILE A 250 3.34 -6.81 5.96
N VAL A 251 2.79 -5.81 5.26
CA VAL A 251 2.91 -4.40 5.67
C VAL A 251 2.20 -4.15 7.00
N MET A 252 0.96 -4.60 7.17
CA MET A 252 0.23 -4.41 8.43
C MET A 252 0.91 -5.13 9.60
N ALA A 253 1.34 -6.37 9.42
CA ALA A 253 2.07 -7.12 10.45
C ALA A 253 3.40 -6.44 10.79
N GLY A 254 4.14 -5.95 9.79
CA GLY A 254 5.37 -5.21 9.98
C GLY A 254 5.16 -3.90 10.73
N VAL A 255 4.11 -3.14 10.40
CA VAL A 255 3.74 -1.92 11.15
C VAL A 255 3.42 -2.26 12.60
N ILE A 256 2.62 -3.29 12.87
CA ILE A 256 2.28 -3.71 14.24
C ILE A 256 3.53 -4.16 15.02
N ALA A 257 4.40 -4.96 14.39
CA ALA A 257 5.57 -5.54 15.04
C ALA A 257 6.71 -4.54 15.28
N TRP A 258 6.89 -3.55 14.39
CA TRP A 258 8.04 -2.64 14.41
C TRP A 258 7.73 -1.21 14.84
N THR A 259 6.49 -0.85 15.14
CA THR A 259 6.16 0.51 15.60
C THR A 259 6.54 0.69 17.07
N PRO A 260 7.52 1.56 17.40
CA PRO A 260 7.97 1.68 18.79
C PRO A 260 7.16 2.66 19.62
N LEU A 261 6.52 3.62 18.96
CA LEU A 261 5.81 4.75 19.55
C LEU A 261 4.48 4.96 18.81
N ASN A 262 3.45 5.43 19.51
CA ASN A 262 2.13 5.69 18.95
C ASN A 262 2.08 7.01 18.13
N TRP A 263 2.92 7.12 17.11
CA TRP A 263 2.94 8.27 16.19
C TRP A 263 2.24 7.93 14.87
N ASP A 264 1.37 8.83 14.44
CA ASP A 264 0.54 8.73 13.23
C ASP A 264 1.31 8.22 12.00
N ARG A 265 2.51 8.76 11.77
CA ARG A 265 3.32 8.43 10.59
C ARG A 265 3.74 6.96 10.51
N PHE A 266 3.80 6.23 11.62
CA PHE A 266 4.18 4.81 11.58
C PHE A 266 3.05 3.93 11.03
N TYR A 267 1.80 4.39 11.11
CA TYR A 267 0.62 3.66 10.66
C TYR A 267 0.25 3.95 9.20
N LEU A 268 0.72 5.07 8.63
CA LEU A 268 0.40 5.49 7.27
C LEU A 268 0.64 4.38 6.21
N PRO A 269 1.72 3.56 6.26
CA PRO A 269 1.93 2.49 5.28
C PRO A 269 0.84 1.42 5.24
N ALA A 270 0.04 1.26 6.30
CA ALA A 270 -1.07 0.30 6.34
C ALA A 270 -2.33 0.82 5.62
N VAL A 271 -2.48 2.14 5.48
CA VAL A 271 -3.68 2.79 4.93
C VAL A 271 -4.01 2.37 3.50
N PRO A 272 -3.04 2.20 2.57
CA PRO A 272 -3.34 1.73 1.23
C PRO A 272 -4.04 0.36 1.22
N PHE A 273 -3.60 -0.59 2.05
CA PHE A 273 -4.25 -1.90 2.11
C PHE A 273 -5.61 -1.85 2.78
N TYR A 274 -5.75 -1.03 3.83
CA TYR A 274 -7.06 -0.71 4.41
C TYR A 274 -8.04 -0.21 3.34
N ALA A 275 -7.62 0.77 2.54
CA ALA A 275 -8.44 1.35 1.48
C ALA A 275 -8.76 0.35 0.35
N ILE A 276 -7.77 -0.47 -0.06
CA ILE A 276 -7.98 -1.54 -1.05
C ILE A 276 -9.07 -2.50 -0.59
N VAL A 277 -9.01 -2.98 0.66
CA VAL A 277 -9.95 -3.95 1.18
C VAL A 277 -11.35 -3.35 1.34
N LEU A 278 -11.48 -2.14 1.90
CA LEU A 278 -12.79 -1.48 2.03
C LEU A 278 -13.42 -1.14 0.67
N GLY A 279 -12.60 -0.66 -0.27
CA GLY A 279 -13.04 -0.42 -1.63
C GLY A 279 -13.44 -1.69 -2.36
N TYR A 280 -12.77 -2.82 -2.07
CA TYR A 280 -13.20 -4.14 -2.53
C TYR A 280 -14.56 -4.53 -1.96
N THR A 281 -14.78 -4.37 -0.66
CA THR A 281 -16.06 -4.67 -0.01
C THR A 281 -17.23 -3.92 -0.66
N LEU A 282 -17.11 -2.60 -0.82
CA LEU A 282 -18.17 -1.80 -1.43
C LEU A 282 -18.29 -2.05 -2.92
N GLY A 283 -17.17 -2.16 -3.65
CA GLY A 283 -17.18 -2.49 -5.07
C GLY A 283 -17.94 -3.78 -5.37
N SER A 284 -17.68 -4.85 -4.60
CA SER A 284 -18.35 -6.14 -4.75
C SER A 284 -19.84 -6.07 -4.38
N PHE A 285 -20.21 -5.27 -3.37
CA PHE A 285 -21.62 -5.04 -3.04
C PHE A 285 -22.37 -4.37 -4.20
N PHE A 286 -21.81 -3.30 -4.77
CA PHE A 286 -22.44 -2.57 -5.87
C PHE A 286 -22.48 -3.39 -7.16
N GLU A 287 -21.40 -4.09 -7.51
CA GLU A 287 -21.38 -5.02 -8.64
C GLU A 287 -22.49 -6.07 -8.53
N SER A 288 -22.63 -6.69 -7.34
CA SER A 288 -23.70 -7.66 -7.08
C SER A 288 -25.09 -7.05 -7.22
N LEU A 289 -25.29 -5.80 -6.77
CA LEU A 289 -26.55 -5.09 -6.90
C LEU A 289 -26.89 -4.80 -8.37
N PHE A 290 -25.92 -4.30 -9.16
CA PHE A 290 -26.11 -4.02 -10.58
C PHE A 290 -26.44 -5.27 -11.38
N VAL A 291 -25.72 -6.37 -11.16
CA VAL A 291 -25.98 -7.65 -11.83
C VAL A 291 -27.39 -8.18 -11.53
N ARG A 292 -27.85 -8.07 -10.28
CA ARG A 292 -29.22 -8.48 -9.91
C ARG A 292 -30.28 -7.60 -10.58
N MET A 293 -30.03 -6.30 -10.68
CA MET A 293 -30.97 -5.38 -11.34
C MET A 293 -31.08 -5.66 -12.84
N THR A 294 -29.97 -5.92 -13.53
CA THR A 294 -30.00 -6.22 -14.98
C THR A 294 -30.68 -7.56 -15.28
N GLN A 295 -30.45 -8.59 -14.47
CA GLN A 295 -31.12 -9.89 -14.62
C GLN A 295 -32.64 -9.80 -14.43
N LYS A 296 -33.13 -8.98 -13.49
CA LYS A 296 -34.57 -8.84 -13.22
C LYS A 296 -35.34 -8.14 -14.37
N HIS A 297 -34.66 -7.36 -15.20
CA HIS A 297 -35.27 -6.67 -16.35
C HIS A 297 -35.24 -7.52 -17.64
N ALA A 298 -34.50 -8.63 -17.66
CA ALA A 298 -34.53 -9.63 -18.73
C ALA A 298 -35.68 -10.62 -18.49
N ILE A 299 -36.93 -10.15 -18.55
CA ILE A 299 -38.11 -11.04 -18.60
C ILE A 299 -38.12 -11.73 -19.98
N PRO A 300 -38.36 -13.04 -20.09
CA PRO A 300 -38.41 -13.71 -21.39
C PRO A 300 -39.55 -13.10 -22.20
N MET A 301 -39.29 -12.72 -23.45
CA MET A 301 -40.40 -12.62 -24.41
C MET A 301 -41.05 -14.00 -24.45
N GLU A 302 -42.29 -14.09 -23.98
CA GLU A 302 -43.16 -15.24 -24.25
C GLU A 302 -43.05 -15.52 -25.75
N THR A 303 -42.48 -16.67 -26.07
CA THR A 303 -42.67 -17.30 -27.38
C THR A 303 -44.17 -17.46 -27.55
N SER A 304 -44.77 -16.61 -28.38
CA SER A 304 -46.14 -16.76 -28.82
C SER A 304 -46.32 -18.18 -29.35
N ASN A 305 -47.16 -18.96 -28.70
CA ASN A 305 -47.56 -20.28 -29.19
C ASN A 305 -48.07 -20.13 -30.62
N PRO A 306 -47.57 -20.91 -31.61
CA PRO A 306 -48.24 -20.98 -32.90
C PRO A 306 -49.63 -21.57 -32.69
N LEU A 307 -50.64 -20.88 -33.21
CA LEU A 307 -52.04 -21.31 -33.15
C LEU A 307 -52.19 -22.73 -33.71
N PRO A 308 -52.95 -23.62 -33.04
CA PRO A 308 -53.23 -24.94 -33.57
C PRO A 308 -54.31 -24.81 -34.65
N GLY A 309 -53.91 -24.82 -35.93
CA GLY A 309 -54.88 -24.95 -37.01
C GLY A 309 -54.45 -24.35 -38.33
N SER A 310 -53.71 -25.11 -39.13
CA SER A 310 -53.87 -25.11 -40.58
C SER A 310 -53.72 -26.54 -41.08
N LYS A 311 -54.83 -27.28 -41.05
CA LYS A 311 -55.09 -28.27 -42.09
C LYS A 311 -55.63 -27.47 -43.27
N ASP A 312 -54.88 -27.44 -44.36
CA ASP A 312 -55.30 -27.81 -45.72
C ASP A 312 -54.07 -27.81 -46.63
#